data_AF-A0A4Z0H316-F1
#
_entry.id   AF-A0A4Z0H316-F1
#
_cell.length_a   1.000
_cell.length_b   1.000
_cell.length_c   1.000
_cell.angle_alpha   90.00
_cell.angle_beta   90.00
_cell.angle_gamma   90.00
#
_symmetry.space_group_name_H-M   'P 1'
#
loop_
_entity.id
_entity.type
_entity.pdbx_description
1 polymer ?
#
loop_
_entity_poly.entity_id
_entity_poly.type
_entity_poly.pdbx_seq_one_letter_code
_entity_poly.pdbx_strand_id
1 'polypeptide(L)'
;MAKWQQNIRAWIGRYFDLPSDVMLDLPRITTIGSIHVYIENHTGLLHFSDNEIRIQYKKGQVRILGSGLGIKMMLKEELLLEGELKSVEFLPDGQ
;
A
#
# COMPACT_ATOMS: atom_id res chain seq x y z
N MET A 1 19.10 5.08 20.79
CA MET A 1 18.57 5.90 19.68
C MET A 1 17.08 5.63 19.36
N ALA A 2 16.53 4.44 19.60
CA ALA A 2 15.12 4.12 19.30
C ALA A 2 14.05 4.89 20.11
N LYS A 3 14.29 5.19 21.40
CA LYS A 3 13.30 5.88 22.27
C LYS A 3 12.98 7.31 21.82
N TRP A 4 13.95 8.00 21.21
CA TRP A 4 13.78 9.40 20.79
C TRP A 4 12.86 9.52 19.57
N GLN A 5 12.94 8.56 18.64
CA GLN A 5 12.07 8.48 17.46
C GLN A 5 10.61 8.20 17.83
N GLN A 6 10.37 7.32 18.81
CA GLN A 6 9.02 7.06 19.34
C GLN A 6 8.40 8.31 20.00
N ASN A 7 9.20 9.04 20.78
CA ASN A 7 8.73 10.25 21.45
C ASN A 7 8.35 11.36 20.46
N ILE A 8 9.08 11.47 19.33
CA ILE A 8 8.75 12.44 18.27
C ILE A 8 7.48 12.03 17.50
N ARG A 9 7.35 10.76 17.11
CA ARG A 9 6.13 10.28 16.42
C ARG A 9 4.88 10.52 17.27
N ALA A 10 4.97 10.26 18.59
CA ALA A 10 3.88 10.48 19.53
C ALA A 10 3.54 11.98 19.73
N TRP A 11 4.52 12.87 19.63
CA TRP A 11 4.30 14.32 19.75
C TRP A 11 3.65 14.91 18.50
N ILE A 12 4.08 14.47 17.30
CA ILE A 12 3.50 14.90 16.02
C ILE A 12 2.05 14.44 15.88
N GLY A 13 1.71 13.20 16.22
CA GLY A 13 0.33 12.71 16.14
C GLY A 13 -0.65 13.31 17.15
N ARG A 14 -0.16 14.05 18.16
CA ARG A 14 -1.01 14.81 19.10
C ARG A 14 -1.26 16.25 18.64
N TYR A 15 -0.37 16.82 17.85
CA TYR A 15 -0.47 18.20 17.33
C TYR A 15 -1.01 18.27 15.91
N PHE A 16 -0.77 17.22 15.11
CA PHE A 16 -1.40 17.00 13.81
C PHE A 16 -2.31 15.78 13.94
N ASP A 17 -3.59 15.90 13.59
CA ASP A 17 -4.55 14.78 13.45
C ASP A 17 -4.17 13.88 12.26
N LEU A 18 -2.97 13.32 12.30
CA LEU A 18 -2.48 12.44 11.26
C LEU A 18 -3.27 11.11 11.30
N PRO A 19 -3.73 10.61 10.14
CA PRO A 19 -4.39 9.32 10.06
C PRO A 19 -3.52 8.20 10.67
N SER A 20 -4.18 7.24 11.32
CA SER A 20 -3.51 6.15 12.03
C SER A 20 -2.65 5.26 11.13
N ASP A 21 -3.00 5.13 9.85
CA ASP A 21 -2.24 4.37 8.85
C ASP A 21 -0.86 4.96 8.57
N VAL A 22 -0.72 6.29 8.59
CA VAL A 22 0.58 6.98 8.46
C VAL A 22 1.46 6.67 9.67
N MET A 23 0.87 6.67 10.87
CA MET A 23 1.62 6.39 12.10
C MET A 23 2.06 4.93 12.20
N LEU A 24 1.23 4.01 11.68
CA LEU A 24 1.40 2.57 11.76
C LEU A 24 2.17 1.97 10.56
N ASP A 25 2.60 2.82 9.62
CA ASP A 25 3.24 2.43 8.36
C ASP A 25 2.40 1.38 7.58
N LEU A 26 1.09 1.60 7.52
CA LEU A 26 0.17 0.76 6.75
C LEU A 26 0.12 1.21 5.29
N PRO A 27 -0.09 0.28 4.35
CA PRO A 27 -0.33 0.62 2.96
C PRO A 27 -1.71 1.25 2.83
N ARG A 28 -1.80 2.30 2.00
CA ARG A 28 -3.08 2.93 1.67
C ARG A 28 -3.46 2.53 0.26
N ILE A 29 -4.68 2.00 0.11
CA ILE A 29 -5.25 1.61 -1.18
C ILE A 29 -6.45 2.50 -1.45
N THR A 30 -6.41 3.23 -2.55
CA THR A 30 -7.50 4.09 -3.01
C THR A 30 -7.96 3.61 -4.38
N THR A 31 -9.24 3.30 -4.52
CA THR A 31 -9.82 2.86 -5.80
C THR A 31 -10.71 3.95 -6.41
N ILE A 32 -10.69 4.06 -7.74
CA ILE A 32 -11.65 4.89 -8.48
C ILE A 32 -12.50 3.94 -9.33
N GLY A 33 -13.70 3.65 -8.82
CA GLY A 33 -14.51 2.56 -9.34
C GLY A 33 -13.73 1.24 -9.32
N SER A 34 -13.92 0.43 -10.35
CA SER A 34 -13.16 -0.79 -10.57
C SER A 34 -12.04 -0.62 -11.61
N ILE A 35 -11.64 0.60 -12.00
CA ILE A 35 -10.75 0.82 -13.16
C ILE A 35 -9.36 1.36 -12.83
N HIS A 36 -9.19 1.98 -11.65
CA HIS A 36 -7.90 2.48 -11.18
C HIS A 36 -7.68 2.15 -9.71
N VAL A 37 -6.44 1.80 -9.37
CA VAL A 37 -6.00 1.58 -7.99
C VAL A 37 -4.74 2.39 -7.74
N TYR A 38 -4.79 3.26 -6.75
CA TYR A 38 -3.64 3.98 -6.23
C TYR A 38 -3.17 3.34 -4.92
N ILE A 39 -1.88 3.06 -4.83
CA ILE A 39 -1.25 2.38 -3.71
C ILE A 39 -0.14 3.27 -3.18
N GLU A 40 -0.12 3.49 -1.87
CA GLU A 40 0.94 4.23 -1.18
C GLU A 40 1.56 3.35 -0.08
N ASN A 41 2.77 3.69 0.34
CA ASN A 41 3.56 2.99 1.37
C ASN A 41 3.82 1.51 1.05
N HIS A 42 3.96 1.16 -0.23
CA HIS A 42 4.51 -0.13 -0.63
C HIS A 42 6.04 -0.13 -0.53
N THR A 43 6.64 -1.28 -0.29
CA THR A 43 8.11 -1.47 -0.21
C THR A 43 8.66 -2.26 -1.39
N GLY A 44 7.79 -2.73 -2.28
CA GLY A 44 8.19 -3.36 -3.54
C GLY A 44 7.04 -4.06 -4.26
N LEU A 45 7.26 -4.36 -5.54
CA LEU A 45 6.41 -5.20 -6.36
C LEU A 45 6.93 -6.64 -6.33
N LEU A 46 6.09 -7.59 -5.94
CA LEU A 46 6.42 -9.01 -5.81
C LEU A 46 5.98 -9.84 -7.02
N HIS A 47 4.82 -9.51 -7.59
CA HIS A 47 4.26 -10.18 -8.76
C HIS A 47 3.50 -9.19 -9.63
N PHE A 48 3.59 -9.37 -10.94
CA PHE A 48 2.83 -8.61 -11.92
C PHE A 48 2.45 -9.50 -13.09
N SER A 49 1.16 -9.57 -13.38
CA SER A 49 0.55 -10.14 -14.56
C SER A 49 -0.67 -9.31 -14.97
N ASP A 50 -1.32 -9.69 -16.07
CA ASP A 50 -2.58 -9.11 -16.52
C ASP A 50 -3.77 -9.40 -15.59
N ASN A 51 -3.63 -10.31 -14.62
CA ASN A 51 -4.71 -10.78 -13.75
C ASN A 51 -4.40 -10.71 -12.24
N GLU A 52 -3.14 -10.53 -11.87
CA GLU A 52 -2.69 -10.42 -10.49
C GLU A 52 -1.54 -9.41 -10.36
N ILE A 53 -1.68 -8.51 -9.38
CA ILE A 53 -0.58 -7.67 -8.91
C ILE A 53 -0.39 -7.94 -7.43
N ARG A 54 0.85 -8.19 -7.02
CA ARG A 54 1.20 -8.39 -5.61
C ARG A 54 2.28 -7.41 -5.20
N ILE A 55 2.00 -6.63 -4.17
CA ILE A 55 2.96 -5.68 -3.59
C ILE A 55 3.30 -6.09 -2.16
N GLN A 56 4.52 -5.78 -1.74
CA GLN A 56 4.95 -5.88 -0.35
C GLN A 56 4.73 -4.53 0.33
N TYR A 57 4.38 -4.56 1.61
CA TYR A 57 4.52 -3.45 2.54
C TYR A 57 5.21 -3.94 3.82
N LYS A 58 5.43 -3.05 4.80
CA LYS A 58 6.26 -3.36 5.98
C LYS A 58 5.79 -4.54 6.86
N LYS A 59 4.53 -4.96 6.78
CA LYS A 59 3.94 -5.98 7.67
C LYS A 59 3.11 -7.02 6.93
N GLY A 60 3.31 -7.17 5.62
CA GLY A 60 2.49 -8.06 4.80
C GLY A 60 2.53 -7.72 3.32
N GLN A 61 1.62 -8.35 2.59
CA GLN A 61 1.47 -8.17 1.16
C GLN A 61 0.04 -7.74 0.84
N VAL A 62 -0.12 -6.99 -0.24
CA VAL A 62 -1.45 -6.76 -0.83
C VAL A 62 -1.49 -7.48 -2.16
N ARG A 63 -2.49 -8.37 -2.31
CA ARG A 63 -2.80 -9.04 -3.57
C ARG A 63 -4.00 -8.36 -4.20
N ILE A 64 -3.85 -7.99 -5.47
CA ILE A 64 -4.85 -7.31 -6.28
C ILE A 64 -5.16 -8.25 -7.44
N LEU A 65 -6.41 -8.69 -7.55
CA LEU A 65 -6.88 -9.55 -8.63
C LEU A 65 -7.79 -8.78 -9.56
N GLY A 66 -7.72 -9.10 -10.85
CA GLY A 66 -8.48 -8.39 -11.87
C GLY A 66 -8.32 -8.95 -13.28
N SER A 67 -8.62 -8.11 -14.26
CA SER A 67 -8.38 -8.38 -15.68
C SER A 67 -7.78 -7.15 -16.36
N GLY A 68 -6.86 -7.37 -17.31
CA GLY A 68 -6.17 -6.28 -18.00
C GLY A 68 -5.39 -5.36 -17.06
N LEU A 69 -4.86 -5.89 -15.96
CA LEU A 69 -4.12 -5.12 -14.98
C LEU A 69 -2.81 -4.57 -15.58
N GLY A 70 -2.56 -3.28 -15.39
CA GLY A 70 -1.39 -2.58 -15.90
C GLY A 70 -0.85 -1.58 -14.89
N ILE A 71 0.47 -1.35 -14.88
CA ILE A 71 1.11 -0.32 -14.07
C ILE A 71 1.21 0.97 -14.90
N LYS A 72 0.43 1.99 -14.55
CA LYS A 72 0.49 3.34 -15.13
C LYS A 72 1.68 4.13 -14.62
N MET A 73 2.00 3.97 -13.34
CA MET A 73 3.07 4.69 -12.67
C MET A 73 3.63 3.84 -11.53
N MET A 74 4.95 3.86 -11.37
CA MET A 74 5.67 3.23 -10.29
C MET A 74 6.74 4.19 -9.77
N LEU A 75 6.56 4.62 -8.53
CA LEU A 75 7.53 5.37 -7.74
C LEU A 75 7.97 4.51 -6.56
N LYS A 76 8.92 5.01 -5.76
CA LYS A 76 9.54 4.24 -4.67
C LYS A 76 8.52 3.69 -3.67
N GLU A 77 7.50 4.47 -3.34
CA GLU A 77 6.49 4.11 -2.33
C GLU A 77 5.07 4.23 -2.88
N GLU A 78 4.90 4.61 -4.14
CA GLU A 78 3.60 4.81 -4.80
C GLU A 78 3.48 3.96 -6.06
N LEU A 79 2.28 3.41 -6.31
CA LEU A 79 1.93 2.69 -7.53
C LEU A 79 0.55 3.14 -8.00
N LEU A 80 0.41 3.39 -9.30
CA LEU A 80 -0.87 3.58 -9.96
C LEU A 80 -1.11 2.43 -10.92
N LEU A 81 -2.23 1.74 -10.73
CA LEU A 81 -2.66 0.62 -11.53
C LEU A 81 -3.90 1.00 -12.36
N GLU A 82 -4.01 0.42 -13.54
CA GLU A 82 -5.23 0.41 -14.35
C GLU A 82 -5.68 -1.04 -14.61
N GLY A 83 -6.92 -1.19 -15.08
CA GLY A 83 -7.53 -2.46 -15.41
C GLY A 83 -8.79 -2.71 -14.58
N GLU A 84 -9.49 -3.81 -14.85
CA GLU A 84 -10.71 -4.16 -14.11
C GLU A 84 -10.35 -4.85 -12.79
N LEU A 85 -10.56 -4.16 -11.66
CA LEU A 85 -10.35 -4.66 -10.32
C LEU A 85 -11.49 -5.61 -9.90
N LYS A 86 -11.11 -6.79 -9.41
CA LYS A 86 -12.01 -7.79 -8.82
C LYS A 86 -11.88 -7.89 -7.30
N SER A 87 -10.66 -7.91 -6.76
CA SER A 87 -10.44 -7.95 -5.31
C SER A 87 -9.15 -7.27 -4.89
N VAL A 88 -9.14 -6.79 -3.65
CA VAL A 88 -7.96 -6.34 -2.91
C VAL A 88 -7.90 -7.14 -1.63
N GLU A 89 -6.81 -7.86 -1.42
CA GLU A 89 -6.65 -8.80 -0.32
C GLU A 89 -5.36 -8.47 0.45
N PHE A 90 -5.48 -8.30 1.76
CA PHE A 90 -4.34 -8.12 2.64
C PHE A 90 -3.90 -9.49 3.15
N LEU A 91 -2.68 -9.88 2.77
CA LEU A 91 -2.08 -11.13 3.19
C LEU A 91 -1.08 -10.81 4.30
N PRO A 92 -1.19 -11.45 5.49
CA PRO A 92 -0.15 -11.34 6.50
C PRO A 92 1.18 -11.89 5.94
N ASP A 93 2.30 -11.36 6.42
CA ASP A 93 3.61 -11.95 6.09
C ASP A 93 3.60 -13.43 6.46
N GLY A 94 4.05 -14.28 5.54
CA GLY A 94 4.18 -15.72 5.79
C GLY A 94 5.11 -15.95 6.99
N GLN A 95 4.69 -16.83 7.90
CA GLN A 95 5.64 -17.52 8.79
C GLN A 95 6.53 -18.45 7.97
#